data_AF-A0A7R9KC81-F1
#
_entry.id   AF-A0A7R9KC81-F1
#
_cell.length_a   1.000
_cell.length_b   1.000
_cell.length_c   1.000
_cell.angle_alpha   90.00
_cell.angle_beta   90.00
_cell.angle_gamma   90.00
#
_symmetry.space_group_name_H-M   'P 1'
#
loop_
_entity.id
_entity.type
_entity.pdbx_description
1 polymer ?
#
loop_
_entity_poly.entity_id
_entity_poly.type
_entity_poly.pdbx_seq_one_letter_code
_entity_poly.pdbx_strand_id
1 'polypeptide(L)'
;MAESLMTSDPFFSIAKQNLRSDGRKFDDFRPVLLNCDSVGTANGSAMIRFGNSAVICGITTEVIEPNIETPDEGSVEINVRLPAYCSPKYCMTDSTNDLLVLTQTLKDVVKQSKLIDLKKLCILEAKFAWSLNIELICLNNAGNLLDLCVTAIVAALHSCLLKKTIVSEDNKISYEKNTEPVEVTTYPISTTFSIINGYHSLHPYDWFRET
;
A
#
# COMPACT_ATOMS: atom_id res chain seq x y z
N MET A 1 13.52 18.02 -36.59
CA MET A 1 12.46 18.70 -35.79
C MET A 1 12.17 18.02 -34.46
N ALA A 2 12.47 16.72 -34.25
CA ALA A 2 12.33 16.07 -32.93
C ALA A 2 13.51 16.38 -31.98
N GLU A 3 14.75 16.49 -32.47
CA GLU A 3 15.93 16.79 -31.64
C GLU A 3 15.96 18.22 -31.06
N SER A 4 15.32 19.19 -31.73
CA SER A 4 15.31 20.58 -31.28
C SER A 4 14.31 20.86 -30.15
N LEU A 5 13.38 19.94 -29.89
CA LEU A 5 12.46 20.00 -28.74
C LEU A 5 13.07 19.34 -27.49
N MET A 6 14.08 18.48 -27.65
CA MET A 6 14.74 17.79 -26.53
C MET A 6 15.79 18.66 -25.82
N THR A 7 16.28 19.71 -26.47
CA THR A 7 17.30 20.61 -25.92
C THR A 7 16.72 21.75 -25.07
N SER A 8 15.41 21.99 -25.16
CA SER A 8 14.69 23.00 -24.37
C SER A 8 14.01 22.45 -23.12
N ASP A 9 14.15 21.17 -22.83
CA ASP A 9 13.49 20.56 -21.67
C ASP A 9 14.31 20.88 -20.40
N PRO A 10 13.77 21.69 -19.45
CA PRO A 10 14.48 22.08 -18.23
C PRO A 10 14.91 20.89 -17.38
N PHE A 11 14.30 19.71 -17.58
CA PHE A 11 14.78 18.47 -16.98
C PHE A 11 16.24 18.18 -17.30
N PHE A 12 16.66 18.37 -18.56
CA PHE A 12 17.95 17.89 -19.02
C PHE A 12 19.12 18.77 -18.57
N SER A 13 18.90 20.07 -18.42
CA SER A 13 19.90 21.00 -17.89
C SER A 13 20.22 20.71 -16.42
N ILE A 14 19.22 20.28 -15.65
CA ILE A 14 19.33 19.95 -14.23
C ILE A 14 19.88 18.52 -14.05
N ALA A 15 19.43 17.57 -14.87
CA ALA A 15 19.89 16.18 -14.83
C ALA A 15 21.40 16.05 -15.10
N LYS A 16 21.95 16.87 -16.02
CA LYS A 16 23.40 16.97 -16.27
C LYS A 16 24.21 17.39 -15.05
N GLN A 17 23.60 18.07 -14.08
CA GLN A 17 24.22 18.52 -12.84
C GLN A 17 24.08 17.49 -11.71
N ASN A 18 23.60 16.28 -12.01
CA ASN A 18 23.24 15.25 -11.03
C ASN A 18 22.20 15.73 -9.98
N LEU A 19 21.34 16.64 -10.39
CA LEU A 19 20.29 17.22 -9.56
C LEU A 19 18.91 16.90 -10.14
N ARG A 20 17.92 16.93 -9.27
CA ARG A 20 16.48 16.84 -9.60
C ARG A 20 15.83 18.22 -9.44
N SER A 21 14.57 18.37 -9.87
CA SER A 21 13.82 19.64 -9.78
C SER A 21 13.64 20.12 -8.35
N ASP A 22 13.61 19.18 -7.41
CA ASP A 22 13.52 19.43 -5.97
C ASP A 22 14.88 19.59 -5.28
N GLY A 23 15.98 19.62 -6.05
CA GLY A 23 17.34 19.79 -5.56
C GLY A 23 17.97 18.54 -4.94
N ARG A 24 17.30 17.37 -5.00
CA ARG A 24 17.85 16.11 -4.47
C ARG A 24 18.74 15.41 -5.49
N LYS A 25 19.63 14.52 -5.01
CA LYS A 25 20.40 13.64 -5.88
C LYS A 25 19.50 12.53 -6.45
N PHE A 26 20.01 11.83 -7.45
CA PHE A 26 19.33 10.69 -8.06
C PHE A 26 19.11 9.51 -7.11
N ASP A 27 20.01 9.33 -6.14
CA ASP A 27 19.95 8.22 -5.18
C ASP A 27 19.22 8.59 -3.87
N ASP A 28 18.75 9.84 -3.74
CA ASP A 28 18.14 10.32 -2.50
C ASP A 28 16.64 9.98 -2.43
N PHE A 29 16.25 9.40 -1.29
CA PHE A 29 14.86 9.16 -0.95
C PHE A 29 14.12 10.46 -0.63
N ARG A 30 12.79 10.43 -0.78
CA ARG A 30 11.94 11.54 -0.33
C ARG A 30 11.83 11.49 1.20
N PRO A 31 11.66 12.64 1.89
CA PRO A 31 11.39 12.61 3.32
C PRO A 31 10.13 11.78 3.59
N VAL A 32 10.27 10.82 4.51
CA VAL A 32 9.23 9.88 4.90
C VAL A 32 8.66 10.30 6.25
N LEU A 33 7.34 10.47 6.32
CA LEU A 33 6.62 10.62 7.57
C LEU A 33 5.64 9.45 7.68
N LEU A 34 5.72 8.74 8.80
CA LEU A 34 4.88 7.59 9.07
C LEU A 34 4.23 7.76 10.45
N ASN A 35 2.90 7.73 10.46
CA ASN A 35 2.10 7.74 11.67
C ASN A 35 1.28 6.44 11.72
N CYS A 36 1.65 5.52 12.61
CA CYS A 36 0.86 4.33 12.88
C CYS A 36 -0.34 4.68 13.77
N ASP A 37 -1.39 3.87 13.69
CA ASP A 37 -2.64 4.02 14.47
C ASP A 37 -3.30 5.40 14.32
N SER A 38 -3.46 5.84 13.06
CA SER A 38 -4.04 7.15 12.73
C SER A 38 -5.57 7.16 12.72
N VAL A 39 -6.23 6.00 12.61
CA VAL A 39 -7.68 5.84 12.44
C VAL A 39 -8.23 4.93 13.55
N GLY A 40 -8.79 5.53 14.61
CA GLY A 40 -9.24 4.78 15.78
C GLY A 40 -10.47 3.87 15.57
N THR A 41 -11.14 3.95 14.42
CA THR A 41 -12.25 3.03 14.07
C THR A 41 -11.76 1.75 13.38
N ALA A 42 -10.52 1.72 12.91
CA ALA A 42 -9.93 0.56 12.24
C ALA A 42 -9.23 -0.34 13.26
N ASN A 43 -9.11 -1.64 12.95
CA ASN A 43 -8.35 -2.59 13.76
C ASN A 43 -6.85 -2.33 13.69
N GLY A 44 -6.38 -1.80 12.56
CA GLY A 44 -5.02 -1.32 12.34
C GLY A 44 -5.06 -0.21 11.31
N SER A 45 -4.17 0.76 11.43
CA SER A 45 -4.11 1.87 10.48
C SER A 45 -2.74 2.51 10.41
N ALA A 46 -2.44 3.13 9.28
CA ALA A 46 -1.24 3.93 9.12
C ALA A 46 -1.49 5.07 8.13
N MET A 47 -0.94 6.23 8.43
CA MET A 47 -0.87 7.35 7.52
C MET A 47 0.60 7.57 7.14
N ILE A 48 0.90 7.51 5.85
CA ILE A 48 2.25 7.67 5.35
C ILE A 48 2.34 8.78 4.31
N ARG A 49 3.45 9.50 4.33
CA ARG A 49 3.75 10.56 3.39
C ARG A 49 5.19 10.47 2.90
N PHE A 50 5.37 10.40 1.58
CA PHE A 50 6.65 10.51 0.90
C PHE A 50 6.72 11.86 0.19
N GLY A 51 7.40 12.84 0.78
CA GLY A 51 7.44 14.20 0.24
C GLY A 51 6.05 14.81 0.16
N ASN A 52 5.48 14.90 -1.04
CA ASN A 52 4.11 15.38 -1.27
C ASN A 52 3.08 14.28 -1.48
N SER A 53 3.51 13.04 -1.76
CA SER A 53 2.57 11.92 -1.91
C SER A 53 2.12 11.42 -0.54
N ALA A 54 0.83 11.19 -0.34
CA ALA A 54 0.27 10.75 0.93
C ALA A 54 -0.85 9.72 0.75
N VAL A 55 -0.84 8.67 1.57
CA VAL A 55 -1.82 7.57 1.57
C VAL A 55 -2.19 7.22 3.01
N ILE A 56 -3.48 7.01 3.25
CA ILE A 56 -3.98 6.38 4.48
C ILE A 56 -4.27 4.91 4.17
N CYS A 57 -3.82 4.02 5.04
CA CYS A 57 -4.18 2.61 5.06
C CYS A 57 -5.02 2.34 6.31
N GLY A 58 -6.18 1.70 6.13
CA GLY A 58 -7.01 1.19 7.21
C GLY A 58 -7.23 -0.31 7.04
N ILE A 59 -7.27 -1.03 8.14
CA ILE A 59 -7.51 -2.47 8.17
C ILE A 59 -8.72 -2.72 9.04
N THR A 60 -9.73 -3.36 8.46
CA THR A 60 -10.90 -3.85 9.18
C THR A 60 -10.89 -5.37 9.15
N THR A 61 -11.35 -5.97 10.25
CA THR A 61 -11.30 -7.43 10.41
C THR A 61 -12.70 -7.95 10.61
N GLU A 62 -13.05 -9.01 9.91
CA GLU A 62 -14.33 -9.71 10.05
C GLU A 62 -14.09 -11.22 10.14
N VAL A 63 -15.03 -11.96 10.72
CA VAL A 63 -14.96 -13.42 10.75
C VAL A 63 -15.86 -13.95 9.64
N ILE A 64 -15.29 -14.77 8.75
CA ILE A 64 -15.96 -15.37 7.62
C ILE A 64 -15.83 -16.90 7.64
N GLU A 65 -16.60 -17.56 6.79
CA GLU A 65 -16.34 -18.96 6.44
C GLU A 65 -15.16 -19.01 5.45
N PRO A 66 -14.13 -19.84 5.71
CA PRO A 66 -12.98 -19.96 4.83
C PRO A 66 -13.36 -20.61 3.49
N ASN A 67 -12.48 -20.46 2.49
CA ASN A 67 -12.70 -21.08 1.18
C ASN A 67 -12.66 -22.62 1.28
N ILE A 68 -13.51 -23.30 0.50
CA ILE A 68 -13.62 -24.77 0.44
C ILE A 68 -12.28 -25.39 0.01
N GLU A 69 -11.52 -24.72 -0.86
CA GLU A 69 -10.22 -25.20 -1.32
C GLU A 69 -9.11 -25.07 -0.26
N THR A 70 -9.26 -24.13 0.67
CA THR A 70 -8.27 -23.80 1.71
C THR A 70 -8.98 -23.58 3.06
N PRO A 71 -9.55 -24.65 3.66
CA PRO A 71 -10.41 -24.55 4.84
C PRO A 71 -9.64 -24.17 6.13
N ASP A 72 -8.31 -24.30 6.11
CA ASP A 72 -7.39 -23.99 7.21
C ASP A 72 -6.75 -22.59 7.09
N GLU A 73 -7.21 -21.76 6.16
CA GLU A 73 -6.64 -20.43 5.89
C GLU A 73 -7.68 -19.31 6.03
N GLY A 74 -7.25 -18.17 6.58
CA GLY A 74 -7.99 -16.92 6.50
C GLY A 74 -7.82 -16.21 5.16
N SER A 75 -8.47 -15.05 5.01
CA SER A 75 -8.44 -14.26 3.78
C SER A 75 -7.88 -12.86 3.99
N VAL A 76 -7.27 -12.32 2.94
CA VAL A 76 -6.80 -10.94 2.90
C VAL A 76 -7.28 -10.32 1.60
N GLU A 77 -8.07 -9.27 1.71
CA GLU A 77 -8.54 -8.49 0.57
C GLU A 77 -7.93 -7.09 0.60
N ILE A 78 -7.44 -6.64 -0.55
CA ILE A 78 -6.81 -5.33 -0.70
C ILE A 78 -7.62 -4.52 -1.70
N ASN A 79 -8.02 -3.33 -1.26
CA ASN A 79 -8.76 -2.36 -2.04
C ASN A 79 -8.02 -1.02 -2.06
N VAL A 80 -7.76 -0.49 -3.25
CA VAL A 80 -7.15 0.82 -3.42
C VAL A 80 -8.18 1.81 -3.95
N ARG A 81 -8.20 3.01 -3.39
CA ARG A 81 -9.05 4.12 -3.84
C ARG A 81 -8.18 5.31 -4.24
N LEU A 82 -8.34 5.74 -5.49
CA LEU A 82 -7.69 6.92 -6.07
C LEU A 82 -8.76 7.96 -6.41
N PRO A 83 -9.23 8.72 -5.41
CA PRO A 83 -10.28 9.70 -5.60
C PRO A 83 -9.80 10.89 -6.45
N ALA A 84 -10.72 11.61 -7.10
CA ALA A 84 -10.38 12.69 -8.04
C ALA A 84 -9.51 13.82 -7.44
N TYR A 85 -9.58 14.04 -6.12
CA TYR A 85 -8.75 15.05 -5.44
C TYR A 85 -7.29 14.63 -5.29
N CYS A 86 -6.95 13.34 -5.41
CA CYS A 86 -5.57 12.89 -5.28
C CYS A 86 -4.73 13.21 -6.53
N SER A 87 -5.38 13.25 -7.72
CA SER A 87 -4.80 13.73 -8.98
C SER A 87 -5.87 14.12 -9.98
N PRO A 88 -5.66 15.21 -10.75
CA PRO A 88 -6.44 15.47 -11.96
C PRO A 88 -6.47 14.28 -12.92
N LYS A 89 -5.39 13.47 -12.96
CA LYS A 89 -5.31 12.23 -13.76
C LYS A 89 -6.43 11.23 -13.43
N TYR A 90 -6.82 11.14 -12.16
CA TYR A 90 -7.86 10.20 -11.68
C TYR A 90 -9.27 10.77 -11.77
N CYS A 91 -9.42 12.02 -12.22
CA CYS A 91 -10.73 12.56 -12.59
C CYS A 91 -11.21 12.02 -13.95
N MET A 92 -10.31 11.44 -14.75
CA MET A 92 -10.60 10.91 -16.08
C MET A 92 -10.81 9.40 -16.03
N THR A 93 -11.75 8.90 -16.85
CA THR A 93 -12.17 7.49 -16.91
C THR A 93 -11.03 6.51 -17.27
N ASP A 94 -9.98 7.01 -17.91
CA ASP A 94 -8.82 6.24 -18.39
C ASP A 94 -7.88 5.74 -17.27
N SER A 95 -8.09 6.20 -16.04
CA SER A 95 -7.25 5.85 -14.90
C SER A 95 -7.58 4.51 -14.22
N THR A 96 -8.62 3.82 -14.71
CA THR A 96 -9.08 2.52 -14.18
C THR A 96 -8.02 1.41 -14.34
N ASN A 97 -7.25 1.44 -15.44
CA ASN A 97 -6.21 0.45 -15.69
C ASN A 97 -5.04 0.58 -14.70
N ASP A 98 -4.60 1.82 -14.43
CA ASP A 98 -3.52 2.08 -13.45
C ASP A 98 -3.91 1.58 -12.06
N LEU A 99 -5.17 1.82 -11.66
CA LEU A 99 -5.70 1.35 -10.38
C LEU A 99 -5.74 -0.17 -10.30
N LEU A 100 -6.19 -0.84 -11.36
CA LEU A 100 -6.26 -2.29 -11.44
C LEU A 100 -4.86 -2.91 -11.33
N VAL A 101 -3.89 -2.39 -12.10
CA VAL A 101 -2.49 -2.86 -12.07
C VAL A 101 -1.87 -2.65 -10.70
N LEU A 102 -2.07 -1.47 -10.09
CA LEU A 102 -1.56 -1.19 -8.74
C LEU A 102 -2.16 -2.15 -7.71
N THR A 103 -3.48 -2.35 -7.73
CA THR A 103 -4.17 -3.23 -6.79
C THR A 103 -3.69 -4.67 -6.95
N GLN A 104 -3.58 -5.17 -8.18
CA GLN A 104 -3.09 -6.52 -8.44
C GLN A 104 -1.63 -6.69 -7.99
N THR A 105 -0.78 -5.71 -8.27
CA THR A 105 0.63 -5.74 -7.85
C THR A 105 0.75 -5.79 -6.32
N LEU A 106 -0.08 -5.02 -5.60
CA LEU A 106 -0.10 -5.07 -4.13
C LEU A 106 -0.57 -6.42 -3.60
N LYS A 107 -1.61 -7.02 -4.21
CA LYS A 107 -2.07 -8.38 -3.88
C LYS A 107 -0.94 -9.40 -4.09
N ASP A 108 -0.22 -9.29 -5.20
CA ASP A 108 0.91 -10.17 -5.52
C ASP A 108 2.06 -10.00 -4.51
N VAL A 109 2.41 -8.76 -4.15
CA VAL A 109 3.45 -8.48 -3.14
C VAL A 109 3.08 -9.09 -1.80
N VAL A 110 1.86 -8.88 -1.30
CA VAL A 110 1.42 -9.44 0.00
C VAL A 110 1.41 -10.97 -0.03
N LYS A 111 0.92 -11.58 -1.12
CA LYS A 111 0.87 -13.04 -1.27
C LYS A 111 2.25 -13.68 -1.41
N GLN A 112 3.11 -13.12 -2.27
CA GLN A 112 4.44 -13.69 -2.55
C GLN A 112 5.44 -13.46 -1.41
N SER A 113 5.35 -12.31 -0.72
CA SER A 113 6.22 -12.02 0.42
C SER A 113 5.90 -12.84 1.66
N LYS A 114 4.73 -13.51 1.70
CA LYS A 114 4.21 -14.20 2.89
C LYS A 114 4.19 -13.27 4.11
N LEU A 115 3.74 -12.04 3.89
CA LEU A 115 3.71 -11.00 4.92
C LEU A 115 2.86 -11.46 6.12
N ILE A 116 1.73 -12.09 5.85
CA ILE A 116 0.82 -12.66 6.85
C ILE A 116 0.74 -14.18 6.63
N ASP A 117 0.82 -14.94 7.71
CA ASP A 117 0.53 -16.37 7.68
C ASP A 117 -0.99 -16.59 7.74
N LEU A 118 -1.59 -16.98 6.62
CA LEU A 118 -3.03 -17.18 6.52
C LEU A 118 -3.54 -18.31 7.41
N LYS A 119 -2.70 -19.28 7.77
CA LYS A 119 -3.10 -20.38 8.65
C LYS A 119 -3.32 -19.92 10.08
N LYS A 120 -2.56 -18.90 10.53
CA LYS A 120 -2.73 -18.28 11.85
C LYS A 120 -4.01 -17.45 11.97
N LEU A 121 -4.62 -17.11 10.84
CA LEU A 121 -5.91 -16.43 10.79
C LEU A 121 -7.09 -17.40 10.91
N CYS A 122 -6.88 -18.71 10.81
CA CYS A 122 -7.93 -19.70 11.00
C CYS A 122 -8.31 -19.82 12.47
N ILE A 123 -9.61 -19.75 12.77
CA ILE A 123 -10.16 -19.92 14.12
C ILE A 123 -10.66 -21.36 14.29
N LEU A 124 -11.45 -21.82 13.32
CA LEU A 124 -11.99 -23.17 13.24
C LEU A 124 -12.05 -23.60 11.77
N GLU A 125 -11.34 -24.69 11.46
CA GLU A 125 -11.23 -25.22 10.11
C GLU A 125 -12.61 -25.41 9.46
N ALA A 126 -12.72 -24.98 8.20
CA ALA A 126 -13.94 -25.06 7.38
C ALA A 126 -15.18 -24.35 7.94
N LYS A 127 -15.06 -23.53 9.00
CA LYS A 127 -16.20 -22.81 9.59
C LYS A 127 -15.93 -21.33 9.84
N PHE A 128 -14.79 -21.02 10.47
CA PHE A 128 -14.50 -19.67 10.90
C PHE A 128 -13.02 -19.33 10.70
N ALA A 129 -12.76 -18.27 9.94
CA ALA A 129 -11.44 -17.69 9.79
C ALA A 129 -11.54 -16.16 9.75
N TRP A 130 -10.45 -15.49 10.13
CA TRP A 130 -10.34 -14.05 10.00
C TRP A 130 -10.17 -13.65 8.53
N SER A 131 -10.93 -12.65 8.13
CA SER A 131 -10.75 -11.90 6.89
C SER A 131 -10.25 -10.50 7.22
N LEU A 132 -9.09 -10.14 6.65
CA LEU A 132 -8.53 -8.79 6.77
C LEU A 132 -8.84 -8.01 5.50
N ASN A 133 -9.61 -6.94 5.65
CA ASN A 133 -9.92 -6.00 4.59
C ASN A 133 -8.99 -4.79 4.71
N ILE A 134 -8.02 -4.71 3.81
CA ILE A 134 -7.04 -3.63 3.73
C ILE A 134 -7.55 -2.60 2.74
N GLU A 135 -7.84 -1.39 3.21
CA GLU A 135 -8.28 -0.27 2.39
C GLU A 135 -7.20 0.82 2.35
N LEU A 136 -6.76 1.15 1.13
CA LEU A 136 -5.80 2.21 0.86
C LEU A 136 -6.50 3.38 0.19
N ILE A 137 -6.42 4.56 0.79
CA ILE A 137 -6.98 5.80 0.22
C ILE A 137 -5.83 6.76 -0.05
N CYS A 138 -5.63 7.08 -1.33
CA CYS A 138 -4.65 8.09 -1.71
C CYS A 138 -5.20 9.49 -1.46
N LEU A 139 -4.49 10.28 -0.65
CA LEU A 139 -4.85 11.67 -0.38
C LEU A 139 -4.24 12.62 -1.41
N ASN A 140 -2.99 12.36 -1.80
CA ASN A 140 -2.29 13.12 -2.82
C ASN A 140 -1.31 12.20 -3.55
N ASN A 141 -1.34 12.19 -4.87
CA ASN A 141 -0.39 11.43 -5.69
C ASN A 141 0.63 12.37 -6.35
N ALA A 142 1.82 12.52 -5.77
CA ALA A 142 2.94 13.22 -6.40
C ALA A 142 4.00 12.24 -6.94
N GLY A 143 3.61 11.02 -7.32
CA GLY A 143 4.49 9.96 -7.82
C GLY A 143 4.91 8.95 -6.74
N ASN A 144 5.52 7.85 -7.19
CA ASN A 144 5.93 6.68 -6.42
C ASN A 144 4.85 6.16 -5.44
N LEU A 145 3.69 5.81 -6.00
CA LEU A 145 2.53 5.35 -5.25
C LEU A 145 2.67 3.90 -4.76
N LEU A 146 3.35 3.04 -5.53
CA LEU A 146 3.55 1.63 -5.17
C LEU A 146 4.31 1.50 -3.84
N ASP A 147 5.47 2.14 -3.73
CA ASP A 147 6.28 2.07 -2.50
C ASP A 147 5.57 2.67 -1.30
N LEU A 148 4.81 3.74 -1.54
CA LEU A 148 4.01 4.37 -0.51
C LEU A 148 2.94 3.40 0.01
N CYS A 149 2.22 2.71 -0.89
CA CYS A 149 1.19 1.74 -0.53
C CYS A 149 1.77 0.50 0.17
N VAL A 150 2.86 -0.09 -0.33
CA VAL A 150 3.51 -1.25 0.30
C VAL A 150 3.92 -0.91 1.74
N THR A 151 4.56 0.23 1.94
CA THR A 151 4.99 0.69 3.27
C THR A 151 3.78 0.98 4.17
N ALA A 152 2.69 1.54 3.63
CA ALA A 152 1.46 1.80 4.37
C ALA A 152 0.80 0.51 4.87
N ILE A 153 0.73 -0.53 4.03
CA ILE A 153 0.18 -1.85 4.38
C ILE A 153 0.99 -2.46 5.53
N VAL A 154 2.32 -2.49 5.39
CA VAL A 154 3.21 -3.07 6.40
C VAL A 154 3.05 -2.34 7.75
N ALA A 155 3.01 -1.02 7.73
CA ALA A 155 2.84 -0.23 8.94
C ALA A 155 1.45 -0.40 9.58
N ALA A 156 0.39 -0.45 8.78
CA ALA A 156 -0.97 -0.65 9.27
C ALA A 156 -1.13 -2.05 9.89
N LEU A 157 -0.54 -3.07 9.27
CA LEU A 157 -0.55 -4.44 9.80
C LEU A 157 0.22 -4.56 11.11
N HIS A 158 1.33 -3.85 11.27
CA HIS A 158 2.04 -3.79 12.54
C HIS A 158 1.19 -3.21 13.68
N SER A 159 0.29 -2.26 13.37
CA SER A 159 -0.66 -1.71 14.34
C SER A 159 -1.96 -2.51 14.49
N CYS A 160 -2.14 -3.60 13.72
CA CYS A 160 -3.41 -4.30 13.63
C CYS A 160 -3.63 -5.24 14.82
N LEU A 161 -4.75 -5.06 15.50
CA LEU A 161 -5.17 -5.85 16.66
C LEU A 161 -6.43 -6.66 16.36
N LEU A 162 -6.38 -7.97 16.58
CA LEU A 162 -7.50 -8.90 16.49
C LEU A 162 -8.08 -9.13 17.88
N LYS A 163 -9.41 -9.30 17.97
CA LYS A 163 -10.04 -9.75 19.22
C LYS A 163 -9.77 -11.24 19.39
N LYS A 164 -9.43 -11.66 20.61
CA LYS A 164 -9.31 -13.09 20.89
C LYS A 164 -10.67 -13.76 20.82
N THR A 165 -10.74 -14.88 20.10
CA THR A 165 -11.97 -15.64 19.86
C THR A 165 -11.96 -16.95 20.64
N ILE A 166 -13.08 -17.27 21.29
CA ILE A 166 -13.33 -18.57 21.91
C ILE A 166 -14.45 -19.25 21.13
N VAL A 167 -14.19 -20.48 20.69
CA VAL A 167 -15.16 -21.34 20.02
C VAL A 167 -15.81 -22.24 21.06
N SER A 168 -17.13 -22.12 21.22
CA SER A 168 -17.92 -23.05 22.04
C SER A 168 -18.14 -24.38 21.32
N GLU A 169 -18.49 -25.44 22.07
CA GLU A 169 -18.82 -26.78 21.53
C GLU A 169 -19.94 -26.75 20.46
N ASP A 170 -20.86 -25.79 20.55
CA ASP A 170 -21.93 -25.56 19.57
C ASP A 170 -21.47 -24.85 18.27
N ASN A 171 -20.17 -24.64 18.07
CA ASN A 171 -19.60 -23.83 16.98
C ASN A 171 -20.11 -22.38 16.97
N LYS A 172 -20.22 -21.76 18.14
CA LYS A 172 -20.49 -20.32 18.27
C LYS A 172 -19.21 -19.60 18.64
N ILE A 173 -18.97 -18.45 18.01
CA ILE A 173 -17.85 -17.58 18.34
C ILE A 173 -18.27 -16.61 19.43
N SER A 174 -17.45 -16.52 20.47
CA SER A 174 -17.50 -15.45 21.45
C SER A 174 -16.20 -14.66 21.41
N TYR A 175 -16.30 -13.34 21.61
CA TYR A 175 -15.16 -12.43 21.59
C TYR A 175 -14.76 -12.08 23.02
N GLU A 176 -13.47 -12.23 23.33
CA GLU A 176 -12.92 -11.71 24.58
C GLU A 176 -12.70 -10.18 24.50
N LYS A 177 -12.47 -9.58 25.67
CA LYS A 177 -12.05 -8.17 25.77
C LYS A 177 -10.59 -7.96 25.36
N ASN A 178 -9.78 -9.01 25.45
CA ASN A 178 -8.36 -8.94 25.09
C ASN A 178 -8.19 -8.95 23.58
N THR A 179 -7.16 -8.24 23.12
CA THR A 179 -6.74 -8.22 21.72
C THR A 179 -5.33 -8.77 21.59
N GLU A 180 -5.07 -9.42 20.46
CA GLU A 180 -3.78 -9.97 20.10
C GLU A 180 -3.32 -9.33 18.78
N PRO A 181 -2.05 -8.93 18.64
CA PRO A 181 -1.55 -8.35 17.40
C PRO A 181 -1.53 -9.38 16.28
N VAL A 182 -1.77 -8.93 15.04
CA VAL A 182 -1.56 -9.78 13.85
C VAL A 182 -0.08 -10.10 13.73
N GLU A 183 0.25 -11.37 13.59
CA GLU A 183 1.63 -11.79 13.42
C GLU A 183 2.11 -11.51 11.98
N VAL A 184 2.99 -10.53 11.85
CA VAL A 184 3.65 -10.19 10.59
C VAL A 184 4.94 -11.01 10.48
N THR A 185 5.01 -11.88 9.48
CA THR A 185 6.14 -12.83 9.32
C THR A 185 7.32 -12.19 8.58
N THR A 186 7.02 -11.36 7.58
CA THR A 186 8.02 -10.69 6.74
C THR A 186 7.66 -9.22 6.55
N TYR A 187 8.68 -8.40 6.25
CA TYR A 187 8.54 -6.96 6.05
C TYR A 187 9.01 -6.61 4.63
N PRO A 188 8.17 -6.78 3.60
CA PRO A 188 8.55 -6.39 2.25
C PRO A 188 8.70 -4.86 2.17
N ILE A 189 9.79 -4.42 1.54
CA ILE A 189 10.02 -3.02 1.21
C ILE A 189 10.15 -2.98 -0.31
N SER A 190 9.36 -2.13 -0.97
CA SER A 190 9.53 -1.88 -2.40
C SER A 190 10.28 -0.58 -2.63
N THR A 191 11.04 -0.53 -3.72
CA THR A 191 11.76 0.67 -4.16
C THR A 191 11.61 0.79 -5.66
N THR A 192 11.03 1.89 -6.08
CA THR A 192 10.75 2.23 -7.47
C THR A 192 11.80 3.20 -7.99
N PHE A 193 12.31 2.91 -9.17
CA PHE A 193 13.24 3.78 -9.90
C PHE A 193 12.69 4.11 -11.29
N SER A 194 12.97 5.30 -11.78
CA SER A 194 12.71 5.69 -13.17
C SER A 194 14.00 5.75 -13.95
N ILE A 195 13.95 5.27 -15.20
CA ILE A 195 15.03 5.40 -16.16
C ILE A 195 14.63 6.44 -17.19
N ILE A 196 15.37 7.54 -17.27
CA ILE A 196 15.13 8.62 -18.24
C ILE A 196 16.44 8.89 -18.97
N ASN A 197 16.51 8.54 -20.26
CA ASN A 197 17.68 8.79 -21.12
C ASN A 197 19.02 8.33 -20.51
N GLY A 198 19.03 7.18 -19.84
CA GLY A 198 20.22 6.61 -19.19
C GLY A 198 20.48 7.07 -17.75
N TYR A 199 19.71 8.04 -17.24
CA TYR A 199 19.74 8.43 -15.83
C TYR A 199 18.76 7.57 -15.03
N HIS A 200 19.22 7.07 -13.88
CA HIS A 200 18.40 6.33 -12.92
C HIS A 200 18.03 7.27 -11.79
N SER A 201 16.75 7.33 -11.40
CA SER A 201 16.28 8.19 -10.31
C SER A 201 15.39 7.39 -9.37
N LEU A 202 15.80 7.28 -8.10
CA LEU A 202 15.00 6.62 -7.05
C LEU A 202 13.81 7.50 -6.66
N HIS A 203 12.68 6.90 -6.31
CA HIS A 203 11.49 7.62 -5.84
C HIS A 203 11.08 8.75 -6.80
N PRO A 204 10.68 8.40 -8.03
CA PRO A 204 10.32 9.38 -9.04
C PRO A 204 9.14 10.25 -8.59
N TYR A 205 9.21 11.54 -8.90
CA TYR A 205 8.07 12.43 -8.82
C TYR A 205 7.22 12.28 -10.08
N ASP A 206 5.92 12.54 -9.97
CA ASP A 206 5.06 12.70 -11.15
C ASP A 206 5.40 14.05 -11.82
N TRP A 207 6.45 14.04 -12.64
CA TRP A 207 7.08 15.25 -13.19
C TRP A 207 6.16 16.02 -14.14
N PHE A 208 5.19 15.35 -14.74
CA PHE A 208 4.24 15.93 -15.71
C PHE A 208 3.16 16.81 -15.06
N ARG A 209 3.22 17.05 -13.75
CA ARG A 209 2.28 17.97 -13.05
C ARG A 209 2.70 19.44 -13.05
N GLU A 210 3.91 19.78 -13.50
CA GLU A 210 4.40 21.16 -13.49
C GLU A 210 4.34 21.87 -14.86
N THR A 211 3.57 21.34 -15.82
CA THR A 211 3.28 22.00 -17.11
C THR A 211 1.80 22.14 -17.35
#